data_AF-A0A843VIH3-F1
#
_entry.id   AF-A0A843VIH3-F1
#
_cell.length_a   1.000
_cell.length_b   1.000
_cell.length_c   1.000
_cell.angle_alpha   90.00
_cell.angle_beta   90.00
_cell.angle_gamma   90.00
#
_symmetry.space_group_name_H-M   'P 1'
#
loop_
_entity.id
_entity.type
_entity.pdbx_description
1 polymer ?
#
loop_
_entity_poly.entity_id
_entity_poly.type
_entity_poly.pdbx_seq_one_letter_code
_entity_poly.pdbx_strand_id
1 'polypeptide(L)'
;MLSRHCCSNPPKLDPHCGLGTVLRDLAGLPAYTAGSPTCSRAVLLVTDIYGYDAPNLRNIADKVAAAGFFVVAPDFFYGDPYEDGESWDDWLSRHGTAKGAADAIAVVAALKRGGATSIGAAGFCWGGKVVVELAKTNDIDAAVLLHPSMVTVDDIKEVNVPIEILGGDLDELTPPSVLKQFEAALSAKSGVDSFVKIFPGVPHGFSIRYDANDKVAVKKAEEAQHDMLSWFLKYVRQERNFSTLSSTLRKMIPQNNRWSPPSRGQLVSTSKKAPAAAVKPGKGWTKDECGGGWMDDAHVITVEEHLRQMETRIGAKMNRLEVRLFSLICAALCIGLVFAFLQ
;
A
#
# COMPACT_ATOMS: atom_id res chain seq x y z
N MET A 1 -33.93 -14.02 7.81
CA MET A 1 -33.16 -14.71 8.88
C MET A 1 -31.70 -14.64 8.52
N LEU A 2 -30.90 -14.09 9.43
CA LEU A 2 -29.45 -14.13 9.33
C LEU A 2 -28.99 -15.60 9.31
N SER A 3 -28.09 -15.98 8.39
CA SER A 3 -27.52 -17.34 8.40
C SER A 3 -26.82 -17.59 9.74
N ARG A 4 -26.93 -18.81 10.29
CA ARG A 4 -26.21 -19.22 11.51
C ARG A 4 -24.70 -18.97 11.41
N HIS A 5 -24.16 -18.96 10.20
CA HIS A 5 -22.75 -18.69 9.94
C HIS A 5 -22.37 -17.21 10.09
N CYS A 6 -23.32 -16.26 9.98
CA CYS A 6 -23.02 -14.84 10.14
C CYS A 6 -22.61 -14.49 11.57
N CYS A 7 -23.26 -15.09 12.57
CA CYS A 7 -22.99 -14.88 13.98
C CYS A 7 -22.10 -15.98 14.60
N SER A 8 -21.43 -16.77 13.77
CA SER A 8 -20.54 -17.80 14.29
C SER A 8 -19.28 -17.18 14.89
N ASN A 9 -18.91 -17.69 16.08
CA ASN A 9 -17.77 -17.26 16.89
C ASN A 9 -17.77 -15.75 17.20
N PRO A 10 -18.79 -15.22 17.91
CA PRO A 10 -18.83 -13.82 18.32
C PRO A 10 -17.59 -13.46 19.15
N PRO A 11 -16.92 -12.32 18.88
CA PRO A 11 -15.79 -11.90 19.68
C PRO A 11 -16.26 -11.46 21.07
N LYS A 12 -15.45 -11.74 22.10
CA LYS A 12 -15.56 -11.03 23.37
C LYS A 12 -14.97 -9.64 23.18
N LEU A 13 -15.82 -8.61 23.21
CA LEU A 13 -15.38 -7.22 23.04
C LEU A 13 -14.45 -6.78 24.17
N ASP A 14 -13.42 -6.02 23.82
CA ASP A 14 -12.47 -5.45 24.77
C ASP A 14 -12.06 -4.04 24.32
N PRO A 15 -12.64 -2.97 24.90
CA PRO A 15 -12.29 -1.60 24.52
C PRO A 15 -10.85 -1.21 24.90
N HIS A 16 -10.15 -2.04 25.69
CA HIS A 16 -8.77 -1.82 26.13
C HIS A 16 -7.74 -2.63 25.35
N CYS A 17 -8.14 -3.46 24.39
CA CYS A 17 -7.21 -4.26 23.60
C CYS A 17 -6.55 -3.46 22.45
N GLY A 18 -5.43 -4.01 21.96
CA GLY A 18 -4.60 -3.45 20.91
C GLY A 18 -3.51 -2.50 21.41
N LEU A 19 -2.61 -2.10 20.52
CA LEU A 19 -1.42 -1.27 20.79
C LEU A 19 -1.63 0.22 20.45
N GLY A 20 -2.57 0.50 19.56
CA GLY A 20 -3.05 1.84 19.22
C GLY A 20 -3.86 2.55 20.32
N THR A 21 -4.53 3.62 19.93
CA THR A 21 -5.29 4.50 20.82
C THR A 21 -6.65 4.86 20.24
N VAL A 22 -7.64 5.16 21.09
CA VAL A 22 -8.96 5.60 20.64
C VAL A 22 -8.97 7.12 20.50
N LEU A 23 -9.18 7.60 19.28
CA LEU A 23 -9.51 8.98 18.98
C LEU A 23 -11.01 9.19 19.26
N ARG A 24 -11.35 10.22 20.04
CA ARG A 24 -12.74 10.48 20.45
C ARG A 24 -13.65 10.96 19.31
N ASP A 25 -13.07 11.62 18.31
CA ASP A 25 -13.80 12.21 17.20
C ASP A 25 -12.97 12.15 15.91
N LEU A 26 -13.43 11.32 14.99
CA LEU A 26 -13.01 11.24 13.59
C LEU A 26 -14.26 11.33 12.72
N ALA A 27 -14.56 12.55 12.25
CA ALA A 27 -15.77 12.83 11.47
C ALA A 27 -17.08 12.50 12.22
N GLY A 28 -17.12 12.75 13.53
CA GLY A 28 -18.27 12.49 14.40
C GLY A 28 -18.28 11.10 15.03
N LEU A 29 -17.27 10.26 14.76
CA LEU A 29 -17.18 8.89 15.28
C LEU A 29 -15.96 8.72 16.19
N PRO A 30 -16.08 8.05 17.34
CA PRO A 30 -14.94 7.42 17.99
C PRO A 30 -14.26 6.46 17.02
N ALA A 31 -12.94 6.39 17.04
CA ALA A 31 -12.19 5.48 16.19
C ALA A 31 -10.97 4.93 16.91
N TYR A 32 -10.77 3.62 16.82
CA TYR A 32 -9.49 3.04 17.15
C TYR A 32 -8.47 3.43 16.09
N THR A 33 -7.29 3.88 16.50
CA THR A 33 -6.24 4.38 15.60
C THR A 33 -4.90 3.73 15.93
N ALA A 34 -4.15 3.35 14.91
CA ALA A 34 -2.82 2.76 15.06
C ALA A 34 -1.85 3.35 14.02
N GLY A 35 -0.57 3.44 14.38
CA GLY A 35 0.46 4.06 13.55
C GLY A 35 0.52 5.59 13.69
N SER A 36 1.38 6.23 12.90
CA SER A 36 1.60 7.68 13.00
C SER A 36 0.49 8.46 12.29
N PRO A 37 -0.22 9.41 12.95
CA PRO A 37 -1.24 10.23 12.32
C PRO A 37 -0.69 11.19 11.25
N THR A 38 0.63 11.38 11.19
CA THR A 38 1.31 12.17 10.15
C THR A 38 1.72 11.33 8.93
N CYS A 39 1.41 10.03 8.91
CA CYS A 39 1.69 9.19 7.76
C CYS A 39 0.81 9.59 6.58
N SER A 40 1.42 9.79 5.41
CA SER A 40 0.69 10.14 4.19
C SER A 40 -0.14 8.98 3.63
N ARG A 41 0.11 7.75 4.08
CA ARG A 41 -0.65 6.55 3.71
C ARG A 41 -1.59 6.17 4.85
N ALA A 42 -2.88 6.09 4.57
CA ALA A 42 -3.88 5.67 5.54
C ALA A 42 -4.65 4.43 5.10
N VAL A 43 -5.17 3.67 6.06
CA VAL A 43 -6.09 2.55 5.83
C VAL A 43 -7.31 2.72 6.73
N LEU A 44 -8.49 2.71 6.13
CA LEU A 44 -9.76 2.61 6.84
C LEU A 44 -10.16 1.14 6.96
N LEU A 45 -10.35 0.66 8.19
CA LEU A 45 -10.94 -0.65 8.45
C LEU A 45 -12.40 -0.48 8.84
N VAL A 46 -13.30 -1.11 8.09
CA VAL A 46 -14.74 -1.13 8.37
C VAL A 46 -15.09 -2.50 8.92
N THR A 47 -15.45 -2.51 10.20
CA THR A 47 -15.74 -3.72 10.98
C THR A 47 -16.90 -4.57 10.44
N ASP A 48 -17.00 -5.79 10.95
CA ASP A 48 -18.21 -6.59 10.85
C ASP A 48 -19.25 -6.10 11.86
N ILE A 49 -20.36 -6.83 12.02
CA ILE A 49 -21.48 -6.43 12.88
C ILE A 49 -21.14 -6.30 14.37
N TYR A 50 -19.99 -6.83 14.83
CA TYR A 50 -19.62 -6.82 16.25
C TYR A 50 -18.85 -5.57 16.69
N GLY A 51 -18.56 -4.65 15.76
CA GLY A 51 -18.06 -3.33 16.12
C GLY A 51 -16.53 -3.27 16.25
N TYR A 52 -16.04 -2.08 16.58
CA TYR A 52 -14.60 -1.77 16.55
C TYR A 52 -13.82 -2.19 17.82
N ASP A 53 -14.54 -2.63 18.86
CA ASP A 53 -13.97 -3.19 20.10
C ASP A 53 -13.63 -4.68 19.98
N ALA A 54 -13.89 -5.29 18.82
CA ALA A 54 -13.52 -6.67 18.54
C ALA A 54 -11.97 -6.81 18.52
N PRO A 55 -11.37 -7.68 19.36
CA PRO A 55 -9.91 -7.75 19.49
C PRO A 55 -9.16 -8.07 18.20
N ASN A 56 -9.72 -8.96 17.36
CA ASN A 56 -9.08 -9.30 16.10
C ASN A 56 -9.08 -8.14 15.10
N LEU A 57 -10.09 -7.25 15.10
CA LEU A 57 -10.07 -6.04 14.27
C LEU A 57 -8.91 -5.14 14.67
N ARG A 58 -8.74 -4.89 15.97
CA ARG A 58 -7.67 -4.03 16.49
C ARG A 58 -6.29 -4.65 16.27
N ASN A 59 -6.16 -5.97 16.42
CA ASN A 59 -4.94 -6.69 16.07
C ASN A 59 -4.60 -6.54 14.57
N ILE A 60 -5.60 -6.60 13.69
CA ILE A 60 -5.39 -6.34 12.26
C ILE A 60 -4.95 -4.88 12.04
N ALA A 61 -5.58 -3.93 12.72
CA ALA A 61 -5.19 -2.52 12.65
C ALA A 61 -3.73 -2.31 13.06
N ASP A 62 -3.29 -2.92 14.15
CA ASP A 62 -1.90 -2.87 14.62
C ASP A 62 -0.93 -3.50 13.62
N LYS A 63 -1.27 -4.66 13.03
CA LYS A 63 -0.45 -5.31 12.00
C LYS A 63 -0.30 -4.44 10.75
N VAL A 64 -1.40 -3.83 10.28
CA VAL A 64 -1.37 -2.93 9.13
C VAL A 64 -0.58 -1.65 9.47
N ALA A 65 -0.73 -1.10 10.68
CA ALA A 65 0.03 0.06 11.12
C ALA A 65 1.54 -0.22 11.17
N ALA A 66 1.94 -1.41 11.63
CA ALA A 66 3.33 -1.87 11.65
C ALA A 66 3.96 -1.95 10.24
N ALA A 67 3.15 -2.09 9.18
CA ALA A 67 3.59 -2.02 7.78
C ALA A 67 3.71 -0.58 7.23
N GLY A 68 3.58 0.42 8.10
CA GLY A 68 3.82 1.83 7.81
C GLY A 68 2.59 2.61 7.34
N PHE A 69 1.40 2.21 7.74
CA PHE A 69 0.16 2.93 7.46
C PHE A 69 -0.35 3.64 8.72
N PHE A 70 -1.06 4.74 8.56
CA PHE A 70 -1.97 5.23 9.59
C PHE A 70 -3.30 4.49 9.46
N VAL A 71 -3.71 3.74 10.48
CA VAL A 71 -4.90 2.91 10.41
C VAL A 71 -5.98 3.48 11.30
N VAL A 72 -7.21 3.53 10.80
CA VAL A 72 -8.39 3.93 11.57
C VAL A 72 -9.47 2.87 11.46
N ALA A 73 -10.08 2.52 12.58
CA ALA A 73 -11.25 1.66 12.68
C ALA A 73 -12.36 2.40 13.46
N PRO A 74 -13.22 3.17 12.76
CA PRO A 74 -14.31 3.92 13.36
C PRO A 74 -15.41 3.03 13.95
N ASP A 75 -16.09 3.56 14.96
CA ASP A 75 -17.32 3.01 15.50
C ASP A 75 -18.52 3.37 14.62
N PHE A 76 -18.74 2.58 13.57
CA PHE A 76 -19.86 2.76 12.65
C PHE A 76 -21.24 2.52 13.28
N PHE A 77 -21.29 1.96 14.49
CA PHE A 77 -22.53 1.60 15.18
C PHE A 77 -22.83 2.47 16.40
N TYR A 78 -22.06 3.53 16.66
CA TYR A 78 -22.38 4.52 17.70
C TYR A 78 -22.54 3.91 19.10
N GLY A 79 -21.67 2.95 19.43
CA GLY A 79 -21.68 2.24 20.70
C GLY A 79 -22.70 1.10 20.79
N ASP A 80 -23.25 0.68 19.66
CA ASP A 80 -24.38 -0.27 19.61
C ASP A 80 -24.16 -1.36 18.55
N PRO A 81 -23.08 -2.17 18.71
CA PRO A 81 -22.82 -3.33 17.86
C PRO A 81 -23.91 -4.38 18.01
N TYR A 82 -23.98 -5.32 17.05
CA TYR A 82 -24.96 -6.40 17.10
C TYR A 82 -24.73 -7.32 18.30
N GLU A 83 -25.81 -7.60 19.04
CA GLU A 83 -25.81 -8.54 20.15
C GLU A 83 -26.49 -9.86 19.76
N ASP A 84 -25.87 -10.98 20.14
CA ASP A 84 -26.44 -12.29 19.84
C ASP A 84 -27.81 -12.47 20.52
N GLY A 85 -28.83 -12.77 19.71
CA GLY A 85 -30.21 -12.91 20.16
C GLY A 85 -31.08 -11.68 19.86
N GLU A 86 -30.49 -10.57 19.40
CA GLU A 86 -31.25 -9.44 18.87
C GLU A 86 -31.91 -9.78 17.52
N SER A 87 -32.99 -9.05 17.21
CA SER A 87 -33.60 -9.06 15.89
C SER A 87 -32.68 -8.44 14.84
N TRP A 88 -32.26 -9.26 13.87
CA TRP A 88 -31.43 -8.82 12.74
C TRP A 88 -32.03 -7.65 11.97
N ASP A 89 -33.34 -7.71 11.68
CA ASP A 89 -34.00 -6.69 10.86
C ASP A 89 -34.08 -5.36 11.61
N ASP A 90 -34.29 -5.40 12.93
CA ASP A 90 -34.32 -4.20 13.77
C ASP A 90 -32.93 -3.58 13.88
N TRP A 91 -31.89 -4.37 14.16
CA TRP A 91 -30.51 -3.88 14.20
C TRP A 91 -30.10 -3.28 12.85
N LEU A 92 -30.38 -3.97 11.73
CA LEU A 92 -30.04 -3.50 10.39
C LEU A 92 -30.80 -2.23 10.00
N SER A 93 -32.02 -2.02 10.51
CA SER A 93 -32.77 -0.77 10.29
C SER A 93 -32.09 0.45 10.93
N ARG A 94 -31.40 0.24 12.06
CA ARG A 94 -30.67 1.27 12.81
C ARG A 94 -29.26 1.46 12.26
N HIS A 95 -28.64 0.38 11.77
CA HIS A 95 -27.25 0.31 11.30
C HIS A 95 -27.15 -0.08 9.82
N GLY A 96 -27.99 0.51 8.98
CA GLY A 96 -28.03 0.24 7.55
C GLY A 96 -26.72 0.63 6.83
N THR A 97 -26.31 -0.17 5.85
CA THR A 97 -25.03 0.02 5.13
C THR A 97 -24.95 1.33 4.34
N ALA A 98 -26.08 1.89 3.90
CA ALA A 98 -26.11 3.19 3.22
C ALA A 98 -25.63 4.32 4.14
N LYS A 99 -26.03 4.28 5.42
CA LYS A 99 -25.56 5.21 6.43
C LYS A 99 -24.07 4.97 6.72
N GLY A 100 -23.67 3.71 6.87
CA GLY A 100 -22.26 3.33 7.01
C GLY A 100 -21.37 3.84 5.87
N ALA A 101 -21.86 3.78 4.62
CA ALA A 101 -21.16 4.34 3.45
C ALA A 101 -21.02 5.87 3.53
N ALA A 102 -22.06 6.59 3.95
CA ALA A 102 -22.00 8.04 4.15
C ALA A 102 -20.99 8.42 5.25
N ASP A 103 -21.00 7.69 6.37
CA ASP A 103 -20.04 7.87 7.47
C ASP A 103 -18.60 7.59 6.99
N ALA A 104 -18.41 6.53 6.20
CA ALA A 104 -17.10 6.15 5.67
C ALA A 104 -16.55 7.20 4.70
N ILE A 105 -17.40 7.81 3.86
CA ILE A 105 -17.03 8.94 3.00
C ILE A 105 -16.55 10.13 3.85
N ALA A 106 -17.27 10.44 4.93
CA ALA A 106 -16.90 11.53 5.84
C ALA A 106 -15.55 11.26 6.54
N VAL A 107 -15.30 10.01 6.94
CA VAL A 107 -14.01 9.58 7.51
C VAL A 107 -12.88 9.69 6.48
N VAL A 108 -13.06 9.21 5.25
CA VAL A 108 -12.07 9.36 4.17
C VAL A 108 -11.75 10.84 3.93
N ALA A 109 -12.76 11.71 3.89
CA ALA A 109 -12.55 13.15 3.77
C ALA A 109 -11.78 13.73 4.97
N ALA A 110 -12.01 13.23 6.19
CA ALA A 110 -11.25 13.64 7.38
C ALA A 110 -9.80 13.19 7.32
N LEU A 111 -9.52 11.97 6.86
CA LEU A 111 -8.16 11.48 6.64
C LEU A 111 -7.40 12.35 5.64
N LYS A 112 -8.03 12.73 4.52
CA LYS A 112 -7.45 13.65 3.53
C LYS A 112 -7.12 15.01 4.14
N ARG A 113 -8.04 15.59 4.93
CA ARG A 113 -7.78 16.85 5.67
C ARG A 113 -6.64 16.71 6.69
N GLY A 114 -6.48 15.52 7.27
CA GLY A 114 -5.38 15.17 8.17
C GLY A 114 -4.02 14.99 7.48
N GLY A 115 -3.97 15.06 6.15
CA GLY A 115 -2.72 14.95 5.37
C GLY A 115 -2.48 13.59 4.72
N ALA A 116 -3.44 12.65 4.81
CA ALA A 116 -3.36 11.42 4.03
C ALA A 116 -3.52 11.74 2.54
N THR A 117 -2.53 11.34 1.73
CA THR A 117 -2.53 11.52 0.27
C THR A 117 -2.78 10.22 -0.47
N SER A 118 -2.67 9.07 0.21
CA SER A 118 -3.11 7.78 -0.32
C SER A 118 -3.87 6.99 0.73
N ILE A 119 -5.03 6.44 0.36
CA ILE A 119 -5.98 5.80 1.30
C ILE A 119 -6.44 4.46 0.77
N GLY A 120 -6.22 3.39 1.53
CA GLY A 120 -6.89 2.10 1.32
C GLY A 120 -8.11 1.93 2.22
N ALA A 121 -9.03 1.06 1.84
CA ALA A 121 -10.14 0.65 2.71
C ALA A 121 -10.32 -0.87 2.69
N ALA A 122 -10.50 -1.47 3.87
CA ALA A 122 -10.81 -2.89 4.04
C ALA A 122 -12.13 -3.06 4.78
N GLY A 123 -13.01 -3.92 4.29
CA GLY A 123 -14.34 -4.14 4.85
C GLY A 123 -14.60 -5.61 5.15
N PHE A 124 -15.10 -5.90 6.35
CA PHE A 124 -15.40 -7.26 6.81
C PHE A 124 -16.90 -7.49 6.90
N CYS A 125 -17.46 -8.54 6.27
CA CYS A 125 -18.91 -8.84 6.34
C CYS A 125 -19.77 -7.62 5.92
N TRP A 126 -20.51 -7.02 6.86
CA TRP A 126 -21.28 -5.78 6.69
C TRP A 126 -20.41 -4.63 6.16
N GLY A 127 -19.17 -4.51 6.67
CA GLY A 127 -18.19 -3.53 6.20
C GLY A 127 -17.79 -3.73 4.75
N GLY A 128 -17.93 -4.94 4.20
CA GLY A 128 -17.71 -5.20 2.78
C GLY A 128 -18.66 -4.41 1.87
N LYS A 129 -19.93 -4.25 2.27
CA LYS A 129 -20.89 -3.40 1.55
C LYS A 129 -20.53 -1.92 1.66
N VAL A 130 -20.07 -1.46 2.81
CA VAL A 130 -19.61 -0.08 2.99
C VAL A 130 -18.39 0.22 2.10
N VAL A 131 -17.41 -0.69 2.07
CA VAL A 131 -16.19 -0.50 1.29
C VAL A 131 -16.44 -0.63 -0.22
N VAL A 132 -17.36 -1.48 -0.68
CA VAL A 132 -17.71 -1.52 -2.11
C VAL A 132 -18.36 -0.20 -2.56
N GLU A 133 -19.15 0.47 -1.72
CA GLU A 133 -19.68 1.81 -2.03
C GLU A 133 -18.56 2.85 -2.10
N LEU A 134 -17.61 2.82 -1.17
CA LEU A 134 -16.42 3.69 -1.24
C LEU A 134 -15.62 3.46 -2.53
N ALA A 135 -15.49 2.21 -2.96
CA ALA A 135 -14.77 1.83 -4.16
C ALA A 135 -15.37 2.42 -5.46
N LYS A 136 -16.59 2.98 -5.41
CA LYS A 136 -17.23 3.70 -6.51
C LYS A 136 -16.82 5.18 -6.59
N THR A 137 -16.35 5.78 -5.48
CA THR A 137 -16.18 7.24 -5.32
C THR A 137 -14.85 7.82 -5.83
N ASN A 138 -13.87 6.98 -6.22
CA ASN A 138 -12.48 7.37 -6.51
C ASN A 138 -11.77 8.12 -5.36
N ASP A 139 -12.35 8.14 -4.16
CA ASP A 139 -11.76 8.82 -3.02
C ASP A 139 -10.73 7.97 -2.25
N ILE A 140 -10.66 6.68 -2.56
CA ILE A 140 -9.67 5.72 -2.06
C ILE A 140 -8.85 5.15 -3.23
N ASP A 141 -7.64 4.66 -2.96
CA ASP A 141 -6.72 4.08 -3.95
C ASP A 141 -6.86 2.56 -4.08
N ALA A 142 -7.41 1.89 -3.06
CA ALA A 142 -7.54 0.44 -3.04
C ALA A 142 -8.65 -0.02 -2.09
N ALA A 143 -9.39 -1.03 -2.50
CA ALA A 143 -10.42 -1.68 -1.71
C ALA A 143 -10.09 -3.16 -1.47
N VAL A 144 -10.37 -3.66 -0.26
CA VAL A 144 -10.34 -5.10 0.04
C VAL A 144 -11.63 -5.51 0.74
N LEU A 145 -12.33 -6.50 0.20
CA LEU A 145 -13.55 -7.05 0.77
C LEU A 145 -13.25 -8.44 1.35
N LEU A 146 -13.38 -8.59 2.67
CA LEU A 146 -13.17 -9.87 3.34
C LEU A 146 -14.52 -10.45 3.76
N HIS A 147 -14.84 -11.63 3.20
CA HIS A 147 -16.12 -12.34 3.35
C HIS A 147 -17.30 -11.36 3.34
N PRO A 148 -17.51 -10.61 2.23
CA PRO A 148 -18.50 -9.53 2.20
C PRO A 148 -19.92 -10.06 2.36
N SER A 149 -20.83 -9.19 2.79
CA SER A 149 -22.27 -9.43 2.85
C SER A 149 -23.02 -8.30 2.17
N MET A 150 -24.20 -8.56 1.60
CA MET A 150 -25.08 -7.56 0.95
C MET A 150 -24.46 -6.84 -0.27
N VAL A 151 -23.33 -7.34 -0.78
CA VAL A 151 -22.73 -6.87 -2.04
C VAL A 151 -23.42 -7.56 -3.20
N THR A 152 -23.79 -6.80 -4.21
CA THR A 152 -24.43 -7.29 -5.43
C THR A 152 -23.47 -7.25 -6.61
N VAL A 153 -23.79 -7.96 -7.69
CA VAL A 153 -23.01 -7.90 -8.93
C VAL A 153 -23.02 -6.49 -9.53
N ASP A 154 -24.11 -5.74 -9.36
CA ASP A 154 -24.20 -4.37 -9.86
C ASP A 154 -23.29 -3.41 -9.07
N ASP A 155 -23.13 -3.62 -7.76
CA ASP A 155 -22.13 -2.88 -6.98
C ASP A 155 -20.72 -3.08 -7.54
N ILE A 156 -20.38 -4.34 -7.86
CA ILE A 156 -19.07 -4.71 -8.40
C ILE A 156 -18.84 -4.09 -9.78
N LYS A 157 -19.87 -4.00 -10.62
CA LYS A 157 -19.78 -3.33 -11.93
C LYS A 157 -19.47 -1.84 -11.80
N GLU A 158 -19.83 -1.20 -10.70
CA GLU A 158 -19.62 0.24 -10.48
C GLU A 158 -18.26 0.57 -9.83
N VAL A 159 -17.49 -0.42 -9.37
CA VAL A 159 -16.18 -0.21 -8.76
C VAL A 159 -15.21 0.48 -9.74
N ASN A 160 -14.48 1.48 -9.26
CA ASN A 160 -13.55 2.29 -10.06
C ASN A 160 -12.10 2.19 -9.60
N VAL A 161 -11.83 1.50 -8.49
CA VAL A 161 -10.51 1.42 -7.85
C VAL A 161 -10.04 -0.03 -7.79
N PRO A 162 -8.71 -0.29 -7.72
CA PRO A 162 -8.18 -1.63 -7.51
C PRO A 162 -8.85 -2.35 -6.34
N ILE A 163 -9.43 -3.53 -6.59
CA ILE A 163 -10.23 -4.27 -5.61
C ILE A 163 -9.80 -5.73 -5.45
N GLU A 164 -9.64 -6.16 -4.20
CA GLU A 164 -9.45 -7.55 -3.83
C GLU A 164 -10.67 -8.08 -3.08
N ILE A 165 -11.12 -9.29 -3.39
CA ILE A 165 -12.24 -9.95 -2.72
C ILE A 165 -11.78 -11.32 -2.22
N LEU A 166 -11.84 -11.50 -0.90
CA LEU A 166 -11.38 -12.70 -0.20
C LEU A 166 -12.58 -13.38 0.45
N GLY A 167 -13.04 -14.51 -0.09
CA GLY A 167 -14.20 -15.25 0.41
C GLY A 167 -13.88 -16.69 0.82
N GLY A 168 -14.77 -17.32 1.58
CA GLY A 168 -14.66 -18.72 1.97
C GLY A 168 -15.54 -19.63 1.12
N ASP A 169 -15.16 -20.89 0.93
CA ASP A 169 -15.99 -21.88 0.22
C ASP A 169 -17.16 -22.43 1.05
N LEU A 170 -17.11 -22.28 2.38
CA LEU A 170 -18.21 -22.59 3.31
C LEU A 170 -19.02 -21.34 3.70
N ASP A 171 -18.82 -20.22 3.00
CA ASP A 171 -19.60 -19.00 3.20
C ASP A 171 -20.97 -19.12 2.53
N GLU A 172 -22.04 -19.18 3.33
CA GLU A 172 -23.42 -19.25 2.81
C GLU A 172 -23.99 -17.88 2.41
N LEU A 173 -23.41 -16.77 2.89
CA LEU A 173 -23.88 -15.43 2.57
C LEU A 173 -23.35 -14.97 1.21
N THR A 174 -22.07 -15.23 0.96
CA THR A 174 -21.42 -14.96 -0.33
C THR A 174 -20.73 -16.23 -0.83
N PRO A 175 -21.49 -17.23 -1.29
CA PRO A 175 -20.95 -18.51 -1.71
C PRO A 175 -20.06 -18.40 -2.94
N PRO A 176 -19.25 -19.43 -3.25
CA PRO A 176 -18.38 -19.46 -4.43
C PRO A 176 -19.06 -19.11 -5.75
N SER A 177 -20.34 -19.43 -5.91
CA SER A 177 -21.11 -19.08 -7.11
C SER A 177 -21.29 -17.58 -7.27
N VAL A 178 -21.44 -16.83 -6.18
CA VAL A 178 -21.53 -15.37 -6.17
C VAL A 178 -20.15 -14.75 -6.36
N LEU A 179 -19.11 -15.26 -5.68
CA LEU A 179 -17.72 -14.77 -5.88
C LEU A 179 -17.26 -14.91 -7.33
N LYS A 180 -17.62 -16.00 -8.01
CA LYS A 180 -17.35 -16.17 -9.45
C LYS A 180 -18.10 -15.18 -10.32
N GLN A 181 -19.31 -14.74 -9.93
CA GLN A 181 -20.02 -13.68 -10.63
C GLN A 181 -19.33 -12.32 -10.44
N PHE A 182 -18.80 -12.04 -9.23
CA PHE A 182 -18.00 -10.84 -8.99
C PHE A 182 -16.71 -10.86 -9.83
N GLU A 183 -16.00 -11.99 -9.84
CA GLU A 183 -14.80 -12.18 -10.66
C GLU A 183 -15.08 -11.95 -12.16
N ALA A 184 -16.18 -12.51 -12.66
CA ALA A 184 -16.59 -12.30 -14.05
C ALA A 184 -16.93 -10.83 -14.35
N ALA A 185 -17.64 -10.15 -13.43
CA ALA A 185 -17.97 -8.73 -13.58
C ALA A 185 -16.73 -7.83 -13.56
N LEU A 186 -15.75 -8.13 -12.70
CA LEU A 186 -14.48 -7.40 -12.63
C LEU A 186 -13.61 -7.67 -13.85
N SER A 187 -13.53 -8.93 -14.31
CA SER A 187 -12.75 -9.30 -15.49
C SER A 187 -13.27 -8.66 -16.78
N ALA A 188 -14.56 -8.32 -16.83
CA ALA A 188 -15.15 -7.60 -17.94
C ALA A 188 -14.80 -6.10 -17.96
N LYS A 189 -14.24 -5.54 -16.87
CA LYS A 189 -13.84 -4.14 -16.77
C LYS A 189 -12.37 -3.96 -17.16
N SER A 190 -12.11 -3.04 -18.08
CA SER A 190 -10.75 -2.59 -18.38
C SER A 190 -10.31 -1.49 -17.41
N GLY A 191 -9.05 -1.52 -16.96
CA GLY A 191 -8.42 -0.42 -16.22
C GLY A 191 -8.63 -0.44 -14.70
N VAL A 192 -9.30 -1.47 -14.16
CA VAL A 192 -9.40 -1.72 -12.73
C VAL A 192 -8.70 -3.04 -12.43
N ASP A 193 -7.58 -2.99 -11.72
CA ASP A 193 -6.91 -4.21 -11.28
C ASP A 193 -7.78 -4.92 -10.23
N SER A 194 -8.03 -6.21 -10.40
CA SER A 194 -8.89 -6.96 -9.50
C SER A 194 -8.34 -8.34 -9.17
N PHE A 195 -8.62 -8.83 -7.97
CA PHE A 195 -8.32 -10.20 -7.57
C PHE A 195 -9.45 -10.79 -6.74
N VAL A 196 -9.87 -12.02 -7.04
CA VAL A 196 -10.86 -12.76 -6.25
C VAL A 196 -10.24 -14.08 -5.81
N LYS A 197 -10.24 -14.34 -4.50
CA LYS A 197 -9.71 -15.58 -3.92
C LYS A 197 -10.77 -16.26 -3.07
N ILE A 198 -10.95 -17.56 -3.32
CA ILE A 198 -11.83 -18.43 -2.55
C ILE A 198 -10.96 -19.35 -1.69
N PHE A 199 -11.06 -19.19 -0.37
CA PHE A 199 -10.32 -19.97 0.60
C PHE A 199 -11.04 -21.29 0.89
N PRO A 200 -10.35 -22.44 0.81
CA PRO A 200 -10.97 -23.73 1.06
C PRO A 200 -11.14 -24.00 2.56
N GLY A 201 -12.28 -24.59 2.92
CA GLY A 201 -12.63 -25.07 4.26
C GLY A 201 -12.92 -23.97 5.28
N VAL A 202 -13.27 -22.76 4.86
CA VAL A 202 -13.48 -21.63 5.80
C VAL A 202 -14.87 -21.00 5.65
N PRO A 203 -15.54 -20.68 6.77
CA PRO A 203 -16.88 -20.11 6.76
C PRO A 203 -16.84 -18.58 6.61
N HIS A 204 -18.03 -17.98 6.58
CA HIS A 204 -18.19 -16.54 6.74
C HIS A 204 -17.52 -16.04 8.04
N GLY A 205 -16.84 -14.90 7.99
CA GLY A 205 -16.13 -14.34 9.15
C GLY A 205 -14.72 -14.87 9.39
N PHE A 206 -14.23 -15.84 8.60
CA PHE A 206 -12.96 -16.53 8.88
C PHE A 206 -11.74 -15.62 9.04
N SER A 207 -11.74 -14.43 8.45
CA SER A 207 -10.59 -13.52 8.48
C SER A 207 -10.45 -12.72 9.78
N ILE A 208 -11.55 -12.62 10.56
CA ILE A 208 -11.64 -11.73 11.73
C ILE A 208 -12.30 -12.39 12.96
N ARG A 209 -13.10 -13.44 12.77
CA ARG A 209 -13.78 -14.21 13.84
C ARG A 209 -13.28 -15.65 13.93
N TYR A 210 -12.01 -15.91 13.64
CA TYR A 210 -11.42 -17.24 13.81
C TYR A 210 -11.17 -17.55 15.29
N ASP A 211 -11.26 -18.84 15.66
CA ASP A 211 -10.83 -19.30 16.98
C ASP A 211 -9.29 -19.27 17.05
N ALA A 212 -8.75 -18.52 18.02
CA ALA A 212 -7.31 -18.41 18.23
C ALA A 212 -6.64 -19.73 18.64
N ASN A 213 -7.42 -20.71 19.13
CA ASN A 213 -6.92 -22.03 19.50
C ASN A 213 -6.91 -23.02 18.32
N ASP A 214 -7.65 -22.72 17.25
CA ASP A 214 -7.64 -23.51 16.01
C ASP A 214 -6.52 -23.01 15.08
N LYS A 215 -5.39 -23.72 15.08
CA LYS A 215 -4.23 -23.40 14.26
C LYS A 215 -4.52 -23.36 12.76
N VAL A 216 -5.49 -24.14 12.27
CA VAL A 216 -5.88 -24.14 10.86
C VAL A 216 -6.66 -22.87 10.54
N ALA A 217 -7.62 -22.51 11.39
CA ALA A 217 -8.39 -21.28 11.26
C ALA A 217 -7.47 -20.03 11.33
N VAL A 218 -6.55 -20.00 12.31
CA VAL A 218 -5.55 -18.93 12.45
C VAL A 218 -4.72 -18.78 11.19
N LYS A 219 -4.17 -19.89 10.65
CA LYS A 219 -3.34 -19.84 9.43
C LYS A 219 -4.12 -19.28 8.24
N LYS A 220 -5.40 -19.66 8.08
CA LYS A 220 -6.26 -19.17 7.00
C LYS A 220 -6.61 -17.70 7.15
N ALA A 221 -6.88 -17.26 8.38
CA ALA A 221 -7.12 -15.86 8.67
C ALA A 221 -5.88 -15.00 8.39
N GLU A 222 -4.71 -15.45 8.85
CA GLU A 222 -3.43 -14.75 8.61
C GLU A 222 -3.06 -14.71 7.13
N GLU A 223 -3.37 -15.76 6.36
CA GLU A 223 -3.21 -15.76 4.90
C GLU A 223 -4.07 -14.67 4.25
N ALA A 224 -5.35 -14.55 4.62
CA ALA A 224 -6.22 -13.49 4.10
C ALA A 224 -5.79 -12.07 4.55
N GLN A 225 -5.35 -11.93 5.81
CA GLN A 225 -4.81 -10.65 6.32
C GLN A 225 -3.51 -10.26 5.59
N HIS A 226 -2.68 -11.23 5.23
CA HIS A 226 -1.47 -11.01 4.44
C HIS A 226 -1.76 -10.61 3.00
N ASP A 227 -2.74 -11.26 2.36
CA ASP A 227 -3.20 -10.90 1.01
C ASP A 227 -3.71 -9.44 0.99
N MET A 228 -4.59 -9.09 1.95
CA MET A 228 -5.09 -7.72 2.14
C MET A 228 -3.95 -6.70 2.32
N LEU A 229 -2.98 -6.99 3.18
CA LEU A 229 -1.85 -6.10 3.41
C LEU A 229 -0.98 -5.95 2.15
N SER A 230 -0.77 -7.04 1.42
CA SER A 230 -0.03 -7.04 0.16
C SER A 230 -0.74 -6.19 -0.90
N TRP A 231 -2.07 -6.23 -0.94
CA TRP A 231 -2.88 -5.37 -1.79
C TRP A 231 -2.66 -3.88 -1.45
N PHE A 232 -2.72 -3.52 -0.16
CA PHE A 232 -2.46 -2.14 0.26
C PHE A 232 -1.03 -1.68 -0.03
N LEU A 233 -0.02 -2.52 0.20
CA LEU A 233 1.38 -2.21 -0.13
C LEU A 233 1.58 -1.94 -1.62
N LYS A 234 0.79 -2.60 -2.49
CA LYS A 234 0.86 -2.42 -3.95
C LYS A 234 0.21 -1.11 -4.42
N TYR A 235 -0.97 -0.76 -3.89
CA TYR A 235 -1.79 0.31 -4.46
C TYR A 235 -1.87 1.58 -3.61
N VAL A 236 -1.74 1.49 -2.29
CA VAL A 236 -1.76 2.64 -1.39
C VAL A 236 -0.34 3.21 -1.32
N ARG A 237 0.01 3.96 -2.37
CA ARG A 237 1.39 4.34 -2.69
C ARG A 237 1.88 5.42 -1.74
N GLN A 238 3.15 5.30 -1.36
CA GLN A 238 3.86 6.40 -0.75
C GLN A 238 4.13 7.46 -1.82
N GLU A 239 3.77 8.72 -1.57
CA GLU A 239 4.20 9.81 -2.41
C GLU A 239 5.73 9.83 -2.50
N ARG A 240 6.26 9.58 -3.70
CA ARG A 240 7.67 9.80 -3.99
C ARG A 240 7.86 11.29 -4.20
N ASN A 241 8.17 12.01 -3.12
CA ASN A 241 8.52 13.44 -3.18
C ASN A 241 9.87 13.64 -3.91
N PHE A 242 9.85 13.58 -5.24
CA PHE A 242 10.98 13.96 -6.10
C PHE A 242 11.26 15.47 -6.05
N SER A 243 10.32 16.29 -5.56
CA SER A 243 10.46 17.74 -5.39
C SER A 243 11.56 18.10 -4.38
N THR A 244 11.61 17.41 -3.24
CA THR A 244 12.61 17.62 -2.19
C THR A 244 14.00 17.21 -2.68
N LEU A 245 14.10 16.03 -3.31
CA LEU A 245 15.34 15.54 -3.93
C LEU A 245 15.85 16.52 -5.00
N SER A 246 14.98 17.04 -5.88
CA SER A 246 15.37 18.02 -6.90
C SER A 246 15.85 19.34 -6.29
N SER A 247 15.24 19.81 -5.21
CA SER A 247 15.64 21.06 -4.55
C SER A 247 17.01 20.93 -3.87
N THR A 248 17.29 19.79 -3.24
CA THR A 248 18.57 19.48 -2.61
C THR A 248 19.66 19.25 -3.65
N LEU A 249 19.35 18.49 -4.72
CA LEU A 249 20.26 18.29 -5.85
C LEU A 249 20.57 19.60 -6.58
N ARG A 250 19.59 20.49 -6.78
CA ARG A 250 19.83 21.83 -7.38
C ARG A 250 20.71 22.72 -6.51
N LYS A 251 20.64 22.60 -5.18
CA LYS A 251 21.53 23.32 -4.25
C LYS A 251 22.95 22.75 -4.23
N MET A 252 23.13 21.49 -4.64
CA MET A 252 24.45 20.83 -4.75
C MET A 252 25.16 21.06 -6.09
N ILE A 253 24.50 21.65 -7.10
CA ILE A 253 25.14 22.04 -8.37
C ILE A 253 25.80 23.42 -8.18
N PRO A 254 27.13 23.56 -8.32
CA PRO A 254 27.78 24.86 -8.25
C PRO A 254 27.26 25.79 -9.36
N GLN A 255 26.74 26.96 -8.99
CA GLN A 255 26.17 27.95 -9.93
C GLN A 255 27.20 28.64 -10.85
N ASN A 256 28.48 28.28 -10.78
CA ASN A 256 29.50 28.87 -11.62
C ASN A 256 29.98 27.88 -12.68
N ASN A 257 29.29 27.87 -13.81
CA ASN A 257 29.92 27.73 -15.12
C ASN A 257 28.93 28.16 -16.21
N ARG A 258 28.88 29.49 -16.43
CA ARG A 258 28.28 30.10 -17.62
C ARG A 258 29.14 29.73 -18.83
N TRP A 259 28.86 28.58 -19.42
CA TRP A 259 29.46 28.22 -20.72
C TRP A 259 28.83 29.11 -21.79
N SER A 260 29.66 29.90 -22.47
CA SER A 260 29.26 30.67 -23.66
C SER A 260 29.72 29.91 -24.90
N PRO A 261 28.89 29.76 -25.95
CA PRO A 261 29.29 29.06 -27.15
C PRO A 261 30.30 29.88 -27.97
N PRO A 262 31.26 29.26 -28.69
CA PRO A 262 32.14 29.99 -29.58
C PRO A 262 31.39 30.49 -30.82
N SER A 263 31.77 31.68 -31.29
CA SER A 263 31.26 32.33 -32.50
C SER A 263 31.56 31.53 -33.77
N ARG A 264 30.58 31.46 -34.68
CA ARG A 264 30.68 30.82 -36.00
C ARG A 264 31.89 31.35 -36.80
N GLY A 265 32.87 30.49 -37.03
CA GLY A 265 33.96 30.68 -37.98
C GLY A 265 34.16 29.43 -38.83
N GLN A 266 33.87 29.57 -40.12
CA GLN A 266 34.26 28.77 -41.29
C GLN A 266 34.48 27.25 -41.16
N LEU A 267 33.53 26.52 -41.76
CA LEU A 267 33.73 25.17 -42.31
C LEU A 267 34.83 25.21 -43.39
N VAL A 268 35.92 24.49 -43.16
CA VAL A 268 36.81 24.01 -44.24
C VAL A 268 37.05 22.53 -44.04
N SER A 269 36.64 21.76 -45.05
CA SER A 269 36.83 20.33 -45.18
C SER A 269 38.31 19.97 -45.37
N THR A 270 38.84 19.04 -44.59
CA THR A 270 39.81 18.06 -45.13
C THR A 270 39.65 16.72 -44.41
N SER A 271 39.40 15.69 -45.21
CA SER A 271 39.40 14.29 -44.82
C SER A 271 40.84 13.80 -44.64
N LYS A 272 41.23 13.40 -43.42
CA LYS A 272 42.30 12.42 -43.21
C LYS A 272 42.01 11.56 -41.98
N LYS A 273 41.84 10.26 -42.22
CA LYS A 273 41.94 9.19 -41.22
C LYS A 273 43.36 9.19 -40.63
N ALA A 274 43.46 9.13 -39.30
CA ALA A 274 44.68 8.78 -38.57
C ALA A 274 44.30 8.10 -37.24
N PRO A 275 45.17 7.25 -36.68
CA PRO A 275 44.79 5.99 -36.03
C PRO A 275 44.55 6.10 -34.52
N ALA A 276 43.90 5.08 -33.97
CA ALA A 276 43.70 4.89 -32.54
C ALA A 276 45.05 4.86 -31.79
N ALA A 277 45.28 5.87 -30.96
CA ALA A 277 46.39 5.91 -30.00
C ALA A 277 45.85 5.55 -28.61
N ALA A 278 46.48 4.55 -28.00
CA ALA A 278 46.22 4.07 -26.66
C ALA A 278 46.36 5.18 -25.61
N VAL A 279 45.29 5.42 -24.84
CA VAL A 279 45.33 6.25 -23.64
C VAL A 279 45.94 5.41 -22.52
N LYS A 280 47.12 5.82 -22.03
CA LYS A 280 47.73 5.26 -20.82
C LYS A 280 46.86 5.64 -19.60
N PRO A 281 46.66 4.74 -18.61
CA PRO A 281 45.91 5.08 -17.42
C PRO A 281 46.68 6.11 -16.59
N GLY A 282 46.06 7.27 -16.37
CA GLY A 282 46.51 8.25 -15.38
C GLY A 282 46.25 7.73 -13.96
N LYS A 283 47.21 7.99 -13.08
CA LYS A 283 47.29 7.54 -11.69
C LYS A 283 45.98 7.72 -10.92
N GLY A 284 45.50 6.64 -10.29
CA GLY A 284 44.47 6.69 -9.27
C GLY A 284 44.97 7.35 -7.97
N TRP A 285 44.02 7.84 -7.18
CA TRP A 285 44.25 8.46 -5.88
C TRP A 285 44.85 7.43 -4.90
N THR A 286 45.84 7.86 -4.11
CA THR A 286 46.54 6.99 -3.14
C THR A 286 45.82 6.95 -1.79
N LYS A 287 46.08 5.87 -1.05
CA LYS A 287 45.45 5.37 0.18
C LYS A 287 45.42 6.33 1.39
N ASP A 288 45.95 7.54 1.28
CA ASP A 288 46.13 8.47 2.39
C ASP A 288 44.99 9.50 2.52
N GLU A 289 43.99 9.47 1.63
CA GLU A 289 42.83 10.39 1.67
C GLU A 289 41.52 9.77 2.20
N CYS A 290 41.50 8.47 2.46
CA CYS A 290 40.36 7.78 3.09
C CYS A 290 40.79 7.21 4.44
N GLY A 291 40.75 8.05 5.47
CA GLY A 291 41.10 7.63 6.84
C GLY A 291 40.28 6.42 7.31
N GLY A 292 40.97 5.44 7.89
CA GLY A 292 40.39 4.40 8.74
C GLY A 292 39.78 3.22 7.99
N GLY A 293 40.53 2.11 7.92
CA GLY A 293 40.15 0.91 7.17
C GLY A 293 39.10 0.05 7.84
N TRP A 294 38.06 -0.31 7.08
CA TRP A 294 37.26 -1.53 7.21
C TRP A 294 36.61 -1.81 5.84
N MET A 295 37.25 -2.65 5.00
CA MET A 295 36.65 -3.42 3.89
C MET A 295 37.78 -4.06 3.06
N ASP A 296 37.72 -5.38 2.87
CA ASP A 296 38.69 -6.13 2.05
C ASP A 296 38.50 -5.90 0.55
N ASP A 297 39.62 -5.85 -0.19
CA ASP A 297 39.76 -5.47 -1.62
C ASP A 297 38.87 -6.25 -2.61
N ALA A 298 38.22 -7.35 -2.19
CA ALA A 298 37.40 -8.19 -3.04
C ALA A 298 35.96 -7.66 -3.30
N HIS A 299 35.44 -6.75 -2.46
CA HIS A 299 34.05 -6.26 -2.59
C HIS A 299 33.91 -4.98 -3.45
N VAL A 300 35.00 -4.24 -3.67
CA VAL A 300 34.98 -3.02 -4.50
C VAL A 300 34.99 -3.39 -6.00
N ILE A 301 35.62 -4.51 -6.36
CA ILE A 301 35.76 -4.96 -7.74
C ILE A 301 34.41 -5.42 -8.34
N THR A 302 33.51 -6.00 -7.54
CA THR A 302 32.23 -6.54 -8.02
C THR A 302 31.18 -5.49 -8.37
N VAL A 303 31.24 -4.31 -7.76
CA VAL A 303 30.35 -3.18 -8.06
C VAL A 303 30.78 -2.46 -9.34
N GLU A 304 32.09 -2.27 -9.56
CA GLU A 304 32.61 -1.67 -10.80
C GLU A 304 32.36 -2.57 -12.03
N GLU A 305 32.48 -3.89 -11.88
CA GLU A 305 32.20 -4.85 -12.96
C GLU A 305 30.71 -4.83 -13.36
N HIS A 306 29.79 -4.75 -12.37
CA HIS A 306 28.34 -4.65 -12.61
C HIS A 306 27.95 -3.32 -13.27
N LEU A 307 28.54 -2.20 -12.82
CA LEU A 307 28.29 -0.88 -13.41
C LEU A 307 28.80 -0.82 -14.86
N ARG A 308 29.98 -1.40 -15.16
CA ARG A 308 30.48 -1.50 -16.55
C ARG A 308 29.60 -2.37 -17.44
N GLN A 309 29.06 -3.48 -16.92
CA GLN A 309 28.12 -4.33 -17.66
C GLN A 309 26.76 -3.65 -17.91
N MET A 310 26.32 -2.78 -16.99
CA MET A 310 25.12 -1.95 -17.20
C MET A 310 25.39 -0.82 -18.21
N GLU A 311 26.56 -0.17 -18.16
CA GLU A 311 26.96 0.87 -19.12
C GLU A 311 27.05 0.34 -20.56
N THR A 312 27.54 -0.89 -20.76
CA THR A 312 27.59 -1.52 -22.10
C THR A 312 26.21 -1.89 -22.64
N ARG A 313 25.24 -2.22 -21.78
CA ARG A 313 23.86 -2.54 -22.18
C ARG A 313 23.00 -1.32 -22.47
N ILE A 314 23.29 -0.19 -21.83
CA ILE A 314 22.50 1.05 -21.94
C ILE A 314 23.11 2.03 -22.97
N GLY A 315 24.43 1.99 -23.19
CA GLY A 315 25.18 2.91 -24.05
C GLY A 315 24.85 2.87 -25.55
N ALA A 316 24.01 1.94 -26.02
CA ALA A 316 23.59 1.88 -27.43
C ALA A 316 22.41 2.81 -27.78
N LYS A 317 21.73 3.43 -26.80
CA LYS A 317 20.52 4.24 -27.04
C LYS A 317 20.50 5.64 -26.42
N MET A 318 21.52 6.03 -25.66
CA MET A 318 21.53 7.31 -24.94
C MET A 318 22.64 8.23 -25.46
N ASN A 319 22.34 9.52 -25.55
CA ASN A 319 23.32 10.51 -26.01
C ASN A 319 24.27 10.93 -24.85
N ARG A 320 25.42 11.54 -25.18
CA ARG A 320 26.53 11.79 -24.23
C ARG A 320 26.16 12.57 -22.95
N LEU A 321 25.06 13.32 -22.95
CA LEU A 321 24.57 14.04 -21.77
C LEU A 321 23.87 13.10 -20.77
N GLU A 322 23.08 12.16 -21.28
CA GLU A 322 22.29 11.24 -20.46
C GLU A 322 23.19 10.19 -19.78
N VAL A 323 24.27 9.76 -20.44
CA VAL A 323 25.28 8.89 -19.83
C VAL A 323 25.96 9.58 -18.64
N ARG A 324 26.28 10.88 -18.74
CA ARG A 324 26.88 11.64 -17.64
C ARG A 324 25.93 11.84 -16.47
N LEU A 325 24.64 12.06 -16.75
CA LEU A 325 23.63 12.19 -15.71
C LEU A 325 23.40 10.85 -14.99
N PHE A 326 23.40 9.74 -15.72
CA PHE A 326 23.29 8.40 -15.15
C PHE A 326 24.49 8.06 -14.26
N SER A 327 25.74 8.31 -14.71
CA SER A 327 26.94 8.09 -13.89
C SER A 327 26.94 8.95 -12.61
N LEU A 328 26.44 10.19 -12.67
CA LEU A 328 26.30 11.05 -11.48
C LEU A 328 25.25 10.53 -10.48
N ILE A 329 24.15 9.97 -10.97
CA ILE A 329 23.09 9.37 -10.14
C ILE A 329 23.61 8.08 -9.47
N CYS A 330 24.32 7.23 -10.21
CA CYS A 330 24.94 6.03 -9.66
C CYS A 330 26.00 6.37 -8.59
N ALA A 331 26.84 7.40 -8.84
CA ALA A 331 27.82 7.87 -7.85
C ALA A 331 27.13 8.40 -6.57
N ALA A 332 26.02 9.14 -6.71
CA ALA A 332 25.25 9.62 -5.56
C ALA A 332 24.56 8.49 -4.77
N LEU A 333 24.09 7.44 -5.45
CA LEU A 333 23.51 6.25 -4.81
C LEU A 333 24.57 5.43 -4.06
N CYS A 334 25.77 5.29 -4.62
CA CYS A 334 26.89 4.64 -3.93
C CYS A 334 27.31 5.42 -2.68
N ILE A 335 27.34 6.75 -2.73
CA ILE A 335 27.66 7.60 -1.57
C ILE A 335 26.54 7.52 -0.49
N GLY A 336 25.27 7.45 -0.91
CA GLY A 336 24.14 7.28 0.01
C GLY A 336 24.13 5.95 0.75
N LEU A 337 24.55 4.86 0.10
CA LEU A 337 24.67 3.53 0.72
C LEU A 337 25.79 3.47 1.78
N VAL A 338 26.88 4.24 1.59
CA VAL A 338 27.97 4.33 2.57
C VAL A 338 27.53 5.09 3.83
N PHE A 339 26.67 6.10 3.70
CA PHE A 339 26.14 6.84 4.85
C PHE A 339 25.10 6.05 5.66
N ALA A 340 24.36 5.14 5.04
CA ALA A 340 23.38 4.29 5.73
C ALA A 340 24.01 3.18 6.59
N PHE A 341 25.30 2.87 6.38
CA PHE A 341 26.05 1.87 7.16
C PHE A 341 26.86 2.48 8.32
N LEU A 342 26.85 3.82 8.48
CA LEU A 342 27.61 4.55 9.51
C LEU A 342 26.73 5.21 10.59
N GLN A 343 25.47 4.79 10.73
CA GLN A 343 24.58 5.15 11.86
C GLN A 343 24.09 3.88 12.56
#